data_AF-A0A6V8PQA3-F1
#
_entry.id   AF-A0A6V8PQA3-F1
#
_cell.length_a   1.000
_cell.length_b   1.000
_cell.length_c   1.000
_cell.angle_alpha   90.00
_cell.angle_beta   90.00
_cell.angle_gamma   90.00
#
_symmetry.space_group_name_H-M   'P 1'
#
loop_
_entity.id
_entity.type
_entity.pdbx_description
1 polymer ?
#
loop_
_entity_poly.entity_id
_entity_poly.type
_entity_poly.pdbx_seq_one_letter_code
_entity_poly.pdbx_strand_id
1 'polypeptide(L)'
;MVGANQPLDYIGGYFGTYRVLISDAIVVTMCEEPLADSHKVRRIDEIARGLKPEIKIIHTIFRPNPLQTIEGRRILLTSTSNPSMGGIIKSYLEEKFGCRVIKISHALSERPRLLEDLTGCEGRYDLILTELKAASVDVVTEFAARRGVEVVYCDNVPVTVGGDGHLSDLISEMAREAKRRFGQQDNL
;
A
#
# COMPACT_ATOMS: atom_id res chain seq x y z
N MET A 1 -6.92 -9.29 -5.76
CA MET A 1 -6.63 -8.47 -4.57
C MET A 1 -7.93 -7.84 -4.07
N VAL A 2 -8.08 -7.67 -2.75
CA VAL A 2 -9.23 -7.00 -2.12
C VAL A 2 -8.77 -6.13 -0.96
N GLY A 3 -9.39 -4.98 -0.73
CA GLY A 3 -9.12 -4.15 0.43
C GLY A 3 -9.95 -4.58 1.64
N ALA A 4 -9.32 -4.84 2.79
CA ALA A 4 -10.01 -5.19 4.03
C ALA A 4 -10.93 -4.06 4.53
N ASN A 5 -10.65 -2.81 4.12
CA ASN A 5 -11.49 -1.66 4.41
C ASN A 5 -12.80 -1.62 3.60
N GLN A 6 -12.93 -2.40 2.52
CA GLN A 6 -14.12 -2.42 1.66
C GLN A 6 -15.31 -3.13 2.34
N PRO A 7 -16.56 -2.92 1.86
CA PRO A 7 -17.71 -3.70 2.29
C PRO A 7 -17.55 -5.19 1.96
N LEU A 8 -18.06 -6.08 2.82
CA LEU A 8 -17.92 -7.53 2.62
C LEU A 8 -18.60 -8.04 1.34
N ASP A 9 -19.64 -7.34 0.87
CA ASP A 9 -20.36 -7.68 -0.37
C ASP A 9 -19.49 -7.54 -1.63
N TYR A 10 -18.35 -6.86 -1.55
CA TYR A 10 -17.38 -6.82 -2.66
C TYR A 10 -16.69 -8.17 -2.88
N ILE A 11 -16.79 -9.08 -1.90
CA ILE A 11 -16.25 -10.44 -1.92
C ILE A 11 -17.39 -11.45 -2.03
N GLY A 12 -18.37 -11.37 -1.13
CA GLY A 12 -19.46 -12.36 -1.03
C GLY A 12 -20.65 -12.08 -1.94
N GLY A 13 -20.70 -10.94 -2.62
CA GLY A 13 -21.83 -10.53 -3.47
C GLY A 13 -21.38 -10.10 -4.87
N TYR A 14 -22.36 -9.85 -5.75
CA TYR A 14 -22.16 -9.36 -7.12
C TYR A 14 -21.10 -10.19 -7.89
N PHE A 15 -20.20 -9.52 -8.61
CA PHE A 15 -19.04 -10.14 -9.26
C PHE A 15 -17.93 -10.55 -8.27
N GLY A 16 -18.05 -10.25 -6.98
CA GLY A 16 -17.13 -10.70 -5.94
C GLY A 16 -17.02 -12.23 -5.91
N THR A 17 -18.17 -12.91 -5.89
CA THR A 17 -18.24 -14.39 -5.85
C THR A 17 -17.55 -15.02 -7.04
N TYR A 18 -17.86 -14.53 -8.24
CA TYR A 18 -17.23 -14.96 -9.48
C TYR A 18 -15.71 -14.76 -9.44
N ARG A 19 -15.23 -13.57 -9.02
CA ARG A 19 -13.79 -13.30 -8.88
C ARG A 19 -13.10 -14.26 -7.92
N VAL A 20 -13.73 -14.61 -6.80
CA VAL A 20 -13.19 -15.58 -5.85
C VAL A 20 -13.04 -16.96 -6.50
N LEU A 21 -14.08 -17.44 -7.19
CA LEU A 21 -14.10 -18.79 -7.79
C LEU A 21 -13.02 -18.97 -8.87
N ILE A 22 -12.80 -17.96 -9.71
CA ILE A 22 -11.80 -18.01 -10.79
C ILE A 22 -10.38 -17.71 -10.33
N SER A 23 -10.18 -17.23 -9.09
CA SER A 23 -8.85 -16.88 -8.58
C SER A 23 -8.10 -18.12 -8.09
N ASP A 24 -6.80 -18.18 -8.34
CA ASP A 24 -5.92 -19.19 -7.71
C ASP A 24 -5.55 -18.82 -6.26
N ALA A 25 -5.60 -17.52 -5.91
CA ALA A 25 -5.35 -17.01 -4.57
C ALA A 25 -5.94 -15.61 -4.34
N ILE A 26 -6.09 -15.21 -3.08
CA ILE A 26 -6.56 -13.88 -2.66
C ILE A 26 -5.48 -13.19 -1.84
N VAL A 27 -5.19 -11.95 -2.19
CA VAL A 27 -4.40 -11.04 -1.34
C VAL A 27 -5.34 -10.00 -0.77
N VAL A 28 -5.47 -9.98 0.55
CA VAL A 28 -6.27 -9.01 1.31
C VAL A 28 -5.33 -7.92 1.80
N THR A 29 -5.50 -6.70 1.30
CA THR A 29 -4.67 -5.55 1.65
C THR A 29 -5.31 -4.71 2.75
N MET A 30 -4.50 -3.87 3.41
CA MET A 30 -4.96 -2.95 4.48
C MET A 30 -5.50 -3.69 5.71
N CYS A 31 -4.91 -4.84 6.05
CA CYS A 31 -5.29 -5.68 7.20
C CYS A 31 -4.74 -5.14 8.53
N GLU A 32 -5.02 -3.87 8.83
CA GLU A 32 -4.64 -3.23 10.10
C GLU A 32 -5.63 -2.15 10.51
N GLU A 33 -5.71 -1.91 11.81
CA GLU A 33 -6.47 -0.78 12.34
C GLU A 33 -5.81 0.55 11.97
N PRO A 34 -6.59 1.63 11.79
CA PRO A 34 -8.06 1.70 11.86
C PRO A 34 -8.80 1.31 10.56
N LEU A 35 -8.11 0.79 9.54
CA LEU A 35 -8.74 0.47 8.25
C LEU A 35 -9.56 -0.82 8.29
N ALA A 36 -9.08 -1.82 9.01
CA ALA A 36 -9.79 -3.07 9.26
C ALA A 36 -9.32 -3.69 10.58
N ASP A 37 -10.27 -4.02 11.44
CA ASP A 37 -10.00 -4.81 12.64
C ASP A 37 -9.83 -6.30 12.30
N SER A 38 -9.31 -7.07 13.26
CA SER A 38 -9.08 -8.51 13.09
C SER A 38 -10.37 -9.30 12.84
N HIS A 39 -11.51 -8.84 13.34
CA HIS A 39 -12.79 -9.52 13.13
C HIS A 39 -13.26 -9.38 11.68
N LYS A 40 -13.11 -8.20 11.09
CA LYS A 40 -13.43 -7.95 9.68
C LYS A 40 -12.52 -8.78 8.77
N VAL A 41 -11.23 -8.85 9.07
CA VAL A 41 -10.29 -9.70 8.31
C VAL A 41 -10.70 -11.17 8.38
N ARG A 42 -11.06 -11.70 9.56
CA ARG A 42 -11.57 -13.08 9.69
C ARG A 42 -12.84 -13.33 8.87
N ARG A 43 -13.79 -12.38 8.86
CA ARG A 43 -15.02 -12.52 8.06
C ARG A 43 -14.75 -12.56 6.56
N ILE A 44 -13.70 -11.87 6.08
CA ILE A 44 -13.27 -11.95 4.68
C ILE A 44 -12.83 -13.39 4.36
N ASP A 45 -12.03 -14.00 5.24
CA ASP A 45 -11.55 -15.37 5.07
C ASP A 45 -12.70 -16.37 5.04
N GLU A 46 -13.66 -16.23 5.97
CA GLU A 46 -14.85 -17.08 6.07
C GLU A 46 -15.70 -17.02 4.79
N ILE A 47 -15.96 -15.82 4.27
CA ILE A 47 -16.73 -15.64 3.03
C ILE A 47 -15.99 -16.26 1.84
N ALA A 48 -14.69 -15.99 1.70
CA ALA A 48 -13.89 -16.50 0.60
C ALA A 48 -13.82 -18.04 0.62
N ARG A 49 -13.58 -18.64 1.79
CA ARG A 49 -13.52 -20.10 1.94
C ARG A 49 -14.89 -20.77 1.90
N GLY A 50 -15.95 -20.05 2.23
CA GLY A 50 -17.32 -20.51 1.96
C GLY A 50 -17.62 -20.67 0.48
N LEU A 51 -16.97 -19.87 -0.39
CA LEU A 51 -17.10 -19.97 -1.85
C LEU A 51 -16.12 -20.96 -2.47
N LYS A 52 -14.87 -20.97 -2.00
CA LYS A 52 -13.79 -21.85 -2.49
C LYS A 52 -12.92 -22.31 -1.31
N PRO A 53 -13.20 -23.47 -0.71
CA PRO A 53 -12.58 -23.91 0.55
C PRO A 53 -11.05 -23.97 0.52
N GLU A 54 -10.46 -24.31 -0.63
CA GLU A 54 -9.02 -24.49 -0.83
C GLU A 54 -8.27 -23.21 -1.26
N ILE A 55 -8.95 -22.06 -1.36
CA ILE A 55 -8.29 -20.83 -1.80
C ILE A 55 -7.25 -20.36 -0.78
N LYS A 56 -6.03 -20.08 -1.26
CA LYS A 56 -4.97 -19.45 -0.46
C LYS A 56 -5.28 -17.98 -0.24
N ILE A 57 -5.18 -17.52 1.00
CA ILE A 57 -5.42 -16.12 1.38
C ILE A 57 -4.19 -15.56 2.08
N ILE A 58 -3.69 -14.41 1.61
CA ILE A 58 -2.56 -13.70 2.23
C ILE A 58 -3.04 -12.34 2.72
N HIS A 59 -2.75 -12.01 3.98
CA HIS A 59 -3.07 -10.72 4.57
C HIS A 59 -1.86 -9.79 4.50
N THR A 60 -2.07 -8.58 4.02
CA THR A 60 -1.02 -7.59 3.88
C THR A 60 -1.43 -6.22 4.41
N ILE A 61 -0.45 -5.49 4.92
CA ILE A 61 -0.50 -4.06 5.18
C ILE A 61 0.37 -3.34 4.14
N PHE A 62 0.38 -2.01 4.18
CA PHE A 62 1.24 -1.20 3.34
C PHE A 62 2.18 -0.35 4.19
N ARG A 63 3.45 -0.28 3.79
CA ARG A 63 4.45 0.54 4.47
C ARG A 63 5.25 1.36 3.48
N PRO A 64 5.58 2.62 3.82
CA PRO A 64 6.50 3.42 3.01
C PRO A 64 7.90 2.80 3.02
N ASN A 65 8.55 2.77 1.88
CA ASN A 65 9.95 2.38 1.72
C ASN A 65 10.70 3.45 0.91
N PRO A 66 11.41 4.38 1.58
CA PRO A 66 12.27 5.36 0.92
C PRO A 66 13.31 4.68 0.03
N LEU A 67 13.53 5.21 -1.18
CA LEU A 67 14.54 4.70 -2.12
C LEU A 67 15.97 5.17 -1.78
N GLN A 68 16.09 6.14 -0.88
CA GLN A 68 17.35 6.68 -0.38
C GLN A 68 17.25 6.89 1.14
N THR A 69 18.40 7.02 1.80
CA THR A 69 18.42 7.27 3.26
C THR A 69 17.77 8.60 3.61
N ILE A 70 17.02 8.60 4.71
CA ILE A 70 16.37 9.79 5.30
C ILE A 70 16.71 9.95 6.80
N GLU A 71 17.70 9.19 7.27
CA GLU A 71 18.10 9.16 8.68
C GLU A 71 18.56 10.55 9.17
N GLY A 72 18.09 10.96 10.35
CA GLY A 72 18.39 12.26 10.95
C GLY A 72 17.74 13.46 10.25
N ARG A 73 17.00 13.25 9.15
CA ARG A 73 16.38 14.34 8.38
C ARG A 73 14.99 14.68 8.92
N ARG A 74 14.62 15.95 8.86
CA ARG A 74 13.24 16.42 9.07
C ARG A 74 12.50 16.31 7.73
N ILE A 75 11.47 15.48 7.66
CA ILE A 75 10.80 15.18 6.40
C ILE A 75 9.39 15.74 6.37
N LEU A 76 8.92 16.10 5.17
CA LEU A 76 7.50 16.19 4.85
C LEU A 76 7.16 14.99 3.95
N LEU A 77 6.23 14.14 4.39
CA LEU A 77 5.73 13.02 3.56
C LEU A 77 4.54 13.49 2.71
N THR A 78 4.56 13.21 1.41
CA THR A 78 3.39 13.34 0.53
C THR A 78 2.97 11.96 0.04
N SER A 79 1.73 11.57 0.31
CA SER A 79 1.19 10.23 0.00
C SER A 79 -0.30 10.32 -0.33
N THR A 80 -0.87 9.26 -0.92
CA THR A 80 -2.32 9.07 -1.07
C THR A 80 -2.93 8.22 0.05
N SER A 81 -2.20 7.98 1.14
CA SER A 81 -2.68 7.20 2.28
C SER A 81 -3.91 7.84 2.94
N ASN A 82 -4.76 7.02 3.56
CA ASN A 82 -5.89 7.52 4.34
C ASN A 82 -5.38 8.38 5.51
N PRO A 83 -5.97 9.57 5.77
CA PRO A 83 -5.58 10.42 6.90
C PRO A 83 -5.57 9.72 8.26
N SER A 84 -6.44 8.73 8.48
CA SER A 84 -6.47 7.94 9.72
C SER A 84 -5.20 7.13 9.96
N MET A 85 -4.42 6.84 8.90
CA MET A 85 -3.14 6.13 8.98
C MET A 85 -1.95 7.05 9.32
N GLY A 86 -2.14 8.38 9.33
CA GLY A 86 -1.04 9.33 9.47
C GLY A 86 -0.18 9.08 10.72
N GLY A 87 -0.80 8.77 11.86
CA GLY A 87 -0.07 8.45 13.10
C GLY A 87 0.80 7.19 12.96
N ILE A 88 0.24 6.10 12.43
CA ILE A 88 0.94 4.82 12.25
C ILE A 88 2.10 4.96 11.26
N ILE A 89 1.85 5.63 10.14
CA ILE A 89 2.87 5.88 9.11
C ILE A 89 4.00 6.74 9.67
N LYS A 90 3.67 7.77 10.44
CA LYS A 90 4.64 8.60 11.13
C LYS A 90 5.52 7.77 12.05
N SER A 91 4.93 7.05 13.01
CA SER A 91 5.68 6.24 13.97
C SER A 91 6.59 5.24 13.27
N TYR A 92 6.07 4.53 12.27
CA TYR A 92 6.86 3.59 11.48
C TYR A 92 8.07 4.24 10.79
N LEU A 93 7.91 5.43 10.20
CA LEU A 93 9.01 6.13 9.54
C LEU A 93 10.07 6.62 10.52
N GLU A 94 9.65 7.17 11.66
CA GLU A 94 10.55 7.67 12.69
C GLU A 94 11.33 6.52 13.36
N GLU A 95 10.64 5.43 13.72
CA GLU A 95 11.23 4.25 14.37
C GLU A 95 12.15 3.45 13.44
N LYS A 96 11.73 3.21 12.19
CA LYS A 96 12.47 2.33 11.27
C LYS A 96 13.61 3.03 10.54
N PHE A 97 13.44 4.30 10.19
CA PHE A 97 14.39 5.03 9.34
C PHE A 97 15.11 6.17 10.07
N GLY A 98 14.82 6.38 11.37
CA GLY A 98 15.53 7.38 12.18
C GLY A 98 15.32 8.83 11.73
N CYS A 99 14.26 9.10 10.96
CA CYS A 99 13.91 10.45 10.51
C CYS A 99 12.96 11.13 11.51
N ARG A 100 12.64 12.42 11.27
CA ARG A 100 11.59 13.14 12.00
C ARG A 100 10.52 13.60 11.03
N VAL A 101 9.28 13.15 11.22
CA VAL A 101 8.16 13.52 10.35
C VAL A 101 7.53 14.82 10.86
N ILE A 102 7.73 15.90 10.09
CA ILE A 102 7.21 17.24 10.40
C ILE A 102 5.74 17.36 10.02
N LYS A 103 5.38 16.82 8.86
CA LYS A 103 4.01 16.80 8.33
C LYS A 103 3.83 15.63 7.39
N ILE A 104 2.60 15.13 7.33
CA ILE A 104 2.13 14.23 6.28
C ILE A 104 1.04 14.96 5.52
N SER A 105 1.21 15.11 4.21
CA SER A 105 0.15 15.50 3.28
C SER A 105 -0.44 14.22 2.66
N HIS A 106 -1.75 14.05 2.82
CA HIS A 106 -2.53 12.98 2.19
C HIS A 106 -3.09 13.40 0.82
N ALA A 107 -2.73 14.60 0.36
CA ALA A 107 -3.30 15.26 -0.80
C ALA A 107 -2.50 15.00 -2.09
N LEU A 108 -1.71 13.92 -2.16
CA LEU A 108 -0.87 13.67 -3.35
C LEU A 108 -1.69 13.49 -4.65
N SER A 109 -2.98 13.18 -4.55
CA SER A 109 -3.93 13.17 -5.67
C SER A 109 -4.71 14.49 -5.87
N GLU A 110 -4.52 15.50 -5.02
CA GLU A 110 -5.26 16.76 -4.98
C GLU A 110 -4.30 17.95 -5.09
N ARG A 111 -3.91 18.31 -6.33
CA ARG A 111 -2.85 19.31 -6.60
C ARG A 111 -2.96 20.64 -5.82
N PRO A 112 -4.11 21.33 -5.75
CA PRO A 112 -4.19 22.61 -5.05
C PRO A 112 -3.89 22.45 -3.56
N ARG A 113 -4.50 21.44 -2.94
CA ARG A 113 -4.30 21.12 -1.52
C ARG A 113 -2.88 20.64 -1.22
N LEU A 114 -2.27 19.88 -2.13
CA LEU A 114 -0.87 19.48 -2.04
C LEU A 114 0.07 20.71 -2.00
N LEU A 115 -0.16 21.70 -2.86
CA LEU A 115 0.63 22.93 -2.89
C LEU A 115 0.44 23.76 -1.61
N GLU A 116 -0.79 23.87 -1.09
CA GLU A 116 -1.06 24.50 0.20
C GLU A 116 -0.32 23.79 1.34
N ASP A 117 -0.30 22.46 1.34
CA ASP A 117 0.37 21.68 2.35
C ASP A 117 1.90 21.85 2.33
N LEU A 118 2.48 21.90 1.13
CA LEU A 118 3.91 22.09 0.89
C LEU A 118 4.36 23.50 1.28
N THR A 119 3.59 24.52 0.88
CA THR A 119 3.88 25.95 1.16
C THR A 119 3.72 26.28 2.64
N GLY A 120 2.68 25.77 3.30
CA GLY A 120 2.38 26.07 4.70
C GLY A 120 3.41 25.52 5.72
N CYS A 121 4.41 24.77 5.26
CA CYS A 121 5.47 24.20 6.09
C CYS A 121 6.89 24.50 5.58
N GLU A 122 7.03 25.42 4.61
CA GLU A 122 8.34 25.83 4.08
C GLU A 122 9.32 26.22 5.19
N GLY A 123 10.58 25.83 5.03
CA GLY A 123 11.65 26.04 6.02
C GLY A 123 11.61 25.13 7.24
N ARG A 124 10.58 24.27 7.40
CA ARG A 124 10.47 23.36 8.55
C ARG A 124 10.99 21.94 8.29
N TYR A 125 11.23 21.57 7.04
CA TYR A 125 11.73 20.27 6.61
C TYR A 125 13.02 20.41 5.78
N ASP A 126 13.84 19.36 5.80
CA ASP A 126 15.11 19.25 5.07
C ASP A 126 14.95 18.51 3.74
N LEU A 127 13.90 17.70 3.60
CA LEU A 127 13.57 16.94 2.39
C LEU A 127 12.07 16.66 2.30
N ILE A 128 11.60 16.42 1.08
CA ILE A 128 10.26 15.92 0.81
C ILE A 128 10.35 14.44 0.45
N LEU A 129 9.68 13.58 1.21
CA LEU A 129 9.52 12.16 0.92
C LEU A 129 8.21 12.00 0.15
N THR A 130 8.22 11.47 -1.08
CA THR A 130 7.01 11.40 -1.91
C THR A 130 6.73 10.01 -2.47
N GLU A 131 5.48 9.55 -2.35
CA GLU A 131 5.04 8.26 -2.89
C GLU A 131 5.08 8.23 -4.42
N LEU A 132 5.78 7.25 -4.99
CA LEU A 132 5.97 7.10 -6.45
C LEU A 132 4.78 6.36 -7.11
N LYS A 133 3.57 6.95 -7.03
CA LYS A 133 2.35 6.25 -7.50
C LYS A 133 1.27 7.13 -8.12
N ALA A 134 1.39 8.45 -8.07
CA ALA A 134 0.28 9.37 -8.33
C ALA A 134 0.58 10.43 -9.39
N ALA A 135 -0.49 11.00 -9.95
CA ALA A 135 -0.45 11.99 -11.03
C ALA A 135 0.14 13.36 -10.64
N SER A 136 0.43 13.61 -9.35
CA SER A 136 0.95 14.90 -8.86
C SER A 136 2.40 14.81 -8.33
N VAL A 137 3.12 13.74 -8.63
CA VAL A 137 4.54 13.60 -8.25
C VAL A 137 5.40 14.67 -8.94
N ASP A 138 5.00 15.08 -10.16
CA ASP A 138 5.55 16.21 -10.90
C ASP A 138 5.46 17.52 -10.11
N VAL A 139 4.31 17.80 -9.47
CA VAL A 139 4.10 19.00 -8.65
C VAL A 139 5.08 19.06 -7.49
N VAL A 140 5.29 17.94 -6.80
CA VAL A 140 6.26 17.85 -5.69
C VAL A 140 7.68 18.12 -6.21
N THR A 141 8.03 17.49 -7.32
CA THR A 141 9.37 17.58 -7.91
C THR A 141 9.66 19.00 -8.38
N GLU A 142 8.72 19.64 -9.08
CA GLU A 142 8.83 21.02 -9.53
C GLU A 142 8.89 22.01 -8.36
N PHE A 143 8.02 21.85 -7.35
CA PHE A 143 7.99 22.68 -6.16
C PHE A 143 9.35 22.67 -5.45
N ALA A 144 9.92 21.48 -5.27
CA ALA A 144 11.17 21.26 -4.57
C ALA A 144 12.36 21.81 -5.36
N ALA A 145 12.40 21.57 -6.68
CA ALA A 145 13.44 22.08 -7.57
C ALA A 145 13.53 23.61 -7.54
N ARG A 146 12.38 24.31 -7.57
CA ARG A 146 12.32 25.77 -7.47
C ARG A 146 12.84 26.34 -6.14
N ARG A 147 12.89 25.51 -5.09
CA ARG A 147 13.29 25.90 -3.72
C ARG A 147 14.62 25.29 -3.28
N GLY A 148 15.26 24.49 -4.13
CA GLY A 148 16.47 23.76 -3.77
C GLY A 148 16.25 22.74 -2.64
N VAL A 149 15.04 22.20 -2.49
CA VAL A 149 14.75 21.15 -1.52
C VAL A 149 14.94 19.79 -2.16
N GLU A 150 15.57 18.87 -1.43
CA GLU A 150 15.76 17.49 -1.88
C GLU A 150 14.44 16.71 -1.88
N VAL A 151 14.25 15.88 -2.90
CA VAL A 151 13.12 14.94 -3.01
C VAL A 151 13.64 13.52 -2.95
N VAL A 152 13.12 12.72 -2.03
CA VAL A 152 13.32 11.28 -1.99
C VAL A 152 12.02 10.60 -2.39
N TYR A 153 12.08 9.71 -3.36
CA TYR A 153 10.95 8.89 -3.75
C TYR A 153 10.77 7.72 -2.78
N CYS A 154 9.52 7.32 -2.60
CA CYS A 154 9.12 6.29 -1.65
C CYS A 154 8.18 5.30 -2.34
N ASP A 155 8.50 4.02 -2.25
CA ASP A 155 7.54 2.98 -2.59
C ASP A 155 6.54 2.81 -1.47
N ASN A 156 5.36 2.31 -1.82
CA ASN A 156 4.35 1.87 -0.86
C ASN A 156 4.22 0.36 -0.94
N VAL A 157 5.02 -0.34 -0.15
CA VAL A 157 5.28 -1.78 -0.32
C VAL A 157 4.30 -2.62 0.51
N PRO A 158 3.75 -3.71 -0.05
CA PRO A 158 2.93 -4.64 0.72
C PRO A 158 3.81 -5.45 1.67
N VAL A 159 3.42 -5.53 2.93
CA VAL A 159 4.08 -6.35 3.95
C VAL A 159 3.09 -7.40 4.42
N THR A 160 3.48 -8.68 4.37
CA THR A 160 2.65 -9.77 4.90
C THR A 160 2.52 -9.68 6.41
N VAL A 161 1.30 -9.81 6.91
CA VAL A 161 0.97 -9.80 8.34
C VAL A 161 0.20 -11.04 8.79
N GLY A 162 -0.20 -11.91 7.86
CA GLY A 162 -0.96 -13.12 8.17
C GLY A 162 -1.44 -13.87 6.93
N GLY A 163 -2.32 -14.83 7.16
CA GLY A 163 -2.84 -15.73 6.13
C GLY A 163 -2.01 -17.00 5.95
N ASP A 164 -2.12 -17.60 4.77
CA ASP A 164 -1.62 -18.94 4.44
C ASP A 164 -0.15 -18.97 3.97
N GLY A 165 0.65 -17.96 4.32
CA GLY A 165 2.07 -17.86 3.98
C GLY A 165 2.55 -16.44 3.69
N HIS A 166 3.67 -16.32 2.97
CA HIS A 166 4.22 -15.03 2.54
C HIS A 166 3.79 -14.66 1.12
N LEU A 167 3.60 -13.35 0.89
CA LEU A 167 3.21 -12.83 -0.43
C LEU A 167 4.23 -13.17 -1.52
N SER A 168 5.53 -13.09 -1.21
CA SER A 168 6.63 -13.42 -2.14
C SER A 168 6.57 -14.86 -2.62
N ASP A 169 6.26 -15.78 -1.70
CA ASP A 169 6.24 -17.21 -1.97
C ASP A 169 5.03 -17.56 -2.83
N LEU A 170 3.87 -16.96 -2.51
CA LEU A 170 2.67 -17.07 -3.31
C LEU A 170 2.89 -16.58 -4.74
N ILE A 171 3.48 -15.39 -4.93
CA ILE A 171 3.78 -14.85 -6.27
C ILE A 171 4.70 -15.80 -7.04
N SER A 172 5.74 -16.32 -6.37
CA SER A 172 6.69 -17.25 -6.98
C SER A 172 6.06 -18.59 -7.35
N GLU A 173 5.12 -19.10 -6.55
CA GLU A 173 4.33 -20.29 -6.85
C GLU A 173 3.40 -20.05 -8.05
N MET A 174 2.66 -18.95 -8.07
CA MET A 174 1.75 -18.60 -9.17
C MET A 174 2.50 -18.42 -10.48
N ALA A 175 3.69 -17.80 -10.46
CA ALA A 175 4.53 -17.67 -11.64
C ALA A 175 4.99 -19.04 -12.19
N ARG A 176 5.33 -19.98 -11.31
CA ARG A 176 5.70 -21.36 -11.71
C ARG A 176 4.50 -22.10 -12.28
N GLU A 177 3.34 -22.00 -11.65
CA GLU A 177 2.12 -22.66 -12.08
C GLU A 177 1.62 -22.11 -13.43
N ALA A 178 1.68 -20.80 -13.63
CA ALA A 178 1.36 -20.17 -14.90
C ALA A 178 2.26 -20.69 -16.04
N LYS A 179 3.58 -20.78 -15.80
CA LYS A 179 4.52 -21.38 -16.77
C LYS A 179 4.18 -22.83 -17.09
N ARG A 180 3.84 -23.62 -16.07
CA ARG A 180 3.47 -25.04 -16.23
C ARG A 180 2.20 -25.19 -17.08
N ARG A 181 1.16 -24.39 -16.81
CA ARG A 181 -0.10 -24.41 -17.56
C ARG A 181 0.10 -23.98 -19.01
N PHE A 182 0.91 -22.95 -19.25
CA PHE A 182 1.23 -22.49 -20.59
C PHE A 182 1.93 -23.58 -21.43
N GLY A 183 2.98 -24.21 -20.89
CA GLY A 183 3.70 -25.28 -21.60
C GLY A 183 2.90 -26.57 -21.82
N GLN A 184 1.78 -26.76 -21.13
CA GLN A 184 0.85 -27.87 -21.37
C GLN A 184 -0.14 -27.58 -22.51
N GLN A 185 -0.40 -26.29 -22.82
CA GLN A 185 -1.24 -25.91 -23.95
C GLN A 185 -0.54 -26.09 -25.29
N ASP A 186 0.80 -26.02 -25.34
CA ASP A 186 1.59 -26.25 -26.57
C ASP A 186 1.67 -27.74 -27.00
N ASN A 187 1.15 -28.66 -26.18
CA ASN A 187 1.13 -30.11 -26.43
C ASN A 187 -0.26 -30.65 -26.81
N LEU A 188 -1.23 -29.76 -27.09
CA LEU A 188 -2.60 -30.07 -27.53
C LEU A 188 -2.83 -29.50 -28.94
#